data_AF-A0A3B0VM36-F1
#
_entry.id   AF-A0A3B0VM36-F1
#
_cell.length_a   1.000
_cell.length_b   1.000
_cell.length_c   1.000
_cell.angle_alpha   90.00
_cell.angle_beta   90.00
_cell.angle_gamma   90.00
#
_symmetry.space_group_name_H-M   'P 1'
#
loop_
_entity.id
_entity.type
_entity.pdbx_description
1 polymer ?
#
loop_
_entity_poly.entity_id
_entity_poly.type
_entity_poly.pdbx_seq_one_letter_code
_entity_poly.pdbx_strand_id
1 'polypeptide(L)'
;MNLLNLNPKNRDSFSNIVQTLVKKHETKPGEMFLHALESEADPEMNYWMTKVLVQEYFVSPNIVVGKDAAGEPVKALQAACLLQNVGVVAALLELGGFKGSVTDREYQLAARIASQHEDQAVLGVLMKYAQEKELLEPFMQNLQRLTLQ
;
A
#
# COMPACT_ATOMS: atom_id res chain seq x y z
N MET A 1 -1.56 -14.81 -7.62
CA MET A 1 -1.53 -14.82 -6.14
C MET A 1 -2.57 -13.84 -5.63
N ASN A 2 -3.43 -14.21 -4.66
CA ASN A 2 -4.38 -13.25 -4.07
C ASN A 2 -3.72 -12.60 -2.85
N LEU A 3 -3.10 -11.44 -3.04
CA LEU A 3 -2.38 -10.71 -1.98
C LEU A 3 -3.31 -10.15 -0.89
N LEU A 4 -4.63 -10.10 -1.14
CA LEU A 4 -5.64 -9.70 -0.17
C LEU A 4 -6.13 -10.89 0.69
N ASN A 5 -5.49 -12.06 0.57
CA ASN A 5 -5.85 -13.26 1.33
C ASN A 5 -4.63 -14.14 1.62
N LEU A 6 -3.58 -13.56 2.18
CA LEU A 6 -2.38 -14.29 2.60
C LEU A 6 -2.61 -15.06 3.90
N ASN A 7 -1.87 -16.16 4.09
CA ASN A 7 -2.02 -17.07 5.23
C ASN A 7 -1.62 -16.37 6.54
N PRO A 8 -2.54 -16.15 7.49
CA PRO A 8 -2.24 -15.45 8.73
C PRO A 8 -1.13 -16.09 9.59
N LYS A 9 -0.85 -17.38 9.41
CA LYS A 9 0.22 -18.09 10.12
C LYS A 9 1.61 -17.50 9.87
N ASN A 10 1.82 -16.82 8.74
CA ASN A 10 3.12 -16.24 8.42
C ASN A 10 3.39 -14.97 9.24
N ARG A 11 2.36 -14.30 9.76
CA ARG A 11 2.47 -13.08 10.57
C ARG A 11 3.41 -13.24 11.77
N ASP A 12 3.33 -14.35 12.49
CA ASP A 12 4.09 -14.56 13.73
C ASP A 12 5.60 -14.51 13.48
N SER A 13 6.05 -15.09 12.36
CA SER A 13 7.45 -15.03 11.94
C SER A 13 7.92 -13.59 11.70
N PHE A 14 7.10 -12.78 11.01
CA PHE A 14 7.40 -11.37 10.78
C PHE A 14 7.36 -10.54 12.06
N SER A 15 6.45 -10.86 12.98
CA SER A 15 6.36 -10.20 14.30
C SER A 15 7.66 -10.38 15.08
N ASN A 16 8.22 -11.59 15.09
CA ASN A 16 9.51 -11.89 15.72
C ASN A 16 10.69 -11.18 15.06
N ILE A 17 10.71 -11.08 13.72
CA ILE A 17 11.74 -10.37 12.97
C ILE A 17 11.70 -8.89 13.32
N VAL A 18 10.53 -8.25 13.20
CA VAL A 18 10.36 -6.82 13.52
C VAL A 18 10.72 -6.55 14.98
N GLN A 19 10.25 -7.38 15.91
CA GLN A 19 10.62 -7.27 17.32
C GLN A 19 12.14 -7.31 17.53
N THR A 20 12.84 -8.17 16.81
CA THR A 20 14.30 -8.27 16.91
C THR A 20 14.96 -6.99 16.40
N LEU A 21 14.53 -6.47 15.24
CA LEU A 21 15.05 -5.24 14.65
C LEU A 21 14.79 -4.02 15.56
N VAL A 22 13.57 -3.89 16.07
CA VAL A 22 13.18 -2.77 16.93
C VAL A 22 13.89 -2.82 18.29
N LYS A 23 13.94 -3.99 18.94
CA LYS A 23 14.49 -4.10 20.31
C LYS A 23 16.01 -4.27 20.37
N LYS A 24 16.61 -5.00 19.43
CA LYS A 24 18.05 -5.30 19.48
C LYS A 24 18.88 -4.36 18.62
N HIS A 25 18.32 -3.88 17.51
CA HIS A 25 19.02 -2.99 16.58
C HIS A 25 18.51 -1.56 16.66
N GLU A 26 17.63 -1.26 17.63
CA GLU A 26 17.07 0.08 17.91
C GLU A 26 16.52 0.79 16.66
N THR A 27 16.10 0.01 15.65
CA THR A 27 15.61 0.56 14.39
C THR A 27 14.21 1.15 14.61
N LYS A 28 13.98 2.38 14.17
CA LYS A 28 12.68 3.01 14.33
C LYS A 28 11.66 2.34 13.40
N PRO A 29 10.47 1.95 13.89
CA PRO A 29 9.44 1.33 13.05
C PRO A 29 9.05 2.17 11.82
N GLY A 30 9.04 3.50 11.94
CA GLY A 30 8.79 4.39 10.80
C GLY A 30 9.88 4.32 9.72
N GLU A 31 11.15 4.20 10.10
CA GLU A 31 12.26 4.02 9.15
C GLU A 31 12.18 2.63 8.48
N MET A 32 11.83 1.59 9.25
CA MET A 32 11.58 0.25 8.69
C MET A 32 10.43 0.24 7.69
N PHE A 33 9.38 1.03 7.94
CA PHE A 33 8.26 1.15 7.02
C PHE A 33 8.67 1.78 5.69
N LEU A 34 9.51 2.83 5.73
CA LEU A 34 10.06 3.43 4.50
C LEU A 34 10.93 2.43 3.74
N HIS A 35 11.74 1.62 4.43
CA HIS A 35 12.49 0.56 3.77
C HIS A 35 11.60 -0.53 3.18
N ALA A 36 10.51 -0.92 3.85
CA ALA A 36 9.54 -1.86 3.29
C ALA A 36 8.86 -1.31 2.04
N LEU A 37 8.60 0.01 2.01
CA LEU A 37 8.01 0.73 0.88
C LEU A 37 8.94 0.73 -0.34
N GLU A 38 10.25 0.96 -0.11
CA GLU A 38 11.29 1.01 -1.14
C GLU A 38 11.84 -0.36 -1.55
N SER A 39 11.47 -1.43 -0.82
CA SER A 39 12.04 -2.75 -1.01
C SER A 39 11.50 -3.45 -2.27
N GLU A 40 12.42 -4.01 -3.06
CA GLU A 40 12.13 -4.93 -4.18
C GLU A 40 12.01 -6.40 -3.72
N ALA A 41 11.90 -6.66 -2.41
CA ALA A 41 11.70 -8.00 -1.88
C ALA A 41 10.36 -8.60 -2.34
N ASP A 42 10.19 -9.90 -2.10
CA ASP A 42 8.96 -10.60 -2.46
C ASP A 42 7.71 -9.88 -1.90
N PRO A 43 6.62 -9.74 -2.68
CA PRO A 43 5.40 -9.08 -2.24
C PRO A 43 4.85 -9.55 -0.90
N GLU A 44 4.94 -10.85 -0.58
CA GLU A 44 4.49 -11.37 0.71
C GLU A 44 5.32 -10.82 1.86
N MET A 45 6.63 -10.63 1.67
CA MET A 45 7.53 -10.07 2.67
C MET A 45 7.16 -8.63 2.99
N ASN A 46 6.98 -7.81 1.96
CA ASN A 46 6.61 -6.41 2.09
C ASN A 46 5.21 -6.24 2.68
N TYR A 47 4.28 -7.13 2.33
CA TYR A 47 2.93 -7.18 2.89
C TYR A 47 2.97 -7.40 4.41
N TRP A 48 3.63 -8.48 4.87
CA TRP A 48 3.64 -8.82 6.29
C TRP A 48 4.44 -7.84 7.13
N MET A 49 5.58 -7.36 6.62
CA MET A 49 6.36 -6.31 7.26
C MET A 49 5.50 -5.07 7.52
N THR A 50 4.75 -4.63 6.50
CA THR A 50 3.83 -3.50 6.61
C THR A 50 2.73 -3.73 7.64
N LYS A 51 2.05 -4.89 7.60
CA LYS A 51 0.99 -5.25 8.55
C LYS A 51 1.49 -5.21 9.99
N VAL A 52 2.64 -5.82 10.26
CA VAL A 52 3.24 -5.85 11.61
C VAL A 52 3.62 -4.45 12.07
N LEU A 53 4.30 -3.65 11.24
CA LEU A 53 4.70 -2.29 11.60
C LEU A 53 3.51 -1.39 11.93
N VAL A 54 2.42 -1.50 11.18
CA VAL A 54 1.21 -0.72 11.44
C VAL A 54 0.44 -1.22 12.66
N GLN A 55 0.26 -2.54 12.80
CA GLN A 55 -0.60 -3.12 13.83
C GLN A 55 0.05 -3.22 15.21
N GLU A 56 1.37 -3.46 15.26
CA GLU A 56 2.08 -3.74 16.52
C GLU A 56 2.97 -2.57 16.95
N TYR A 57 3.40 -1.75 16.00
CA TYR A 57 4.28 -0.60 16.23
C TYR A 57 3.63 0.74 15.89
N PHE A 58 2.33 0.74 15.60
CA PHE A 58 1.49 1.92 15.41
C PHE A 58 2.01 2.91 14.36
N VAL A 59 2.75 2.42 13.36
CA VAL A 59 3.08 3.23 12.18
C VAL A 59 1.77 3.59 11.49
N SER A 60 1.55 4.87 11.20
CA SER A 60 0.32 5.30 10.53
C SER A 60 0.28 4.77 9.09
N PRO A 61 -0.78 4.05 8.66
CA PRO A 61 -0.92 3.63 7.27
C PRO A 61 -1.23 4.81 6.34
N ASN A 62 -1.58 5.98 6.89
CA ASN A 62 -1.84 7.23 6.17
C ASN A 62 -0.64 8.20 6.22
N ILE A 63 0.54 7.72 6.58
CA ILE A 63 1.74 8.54 6.72
C ILE A 63 2.09 9.25 5.41
N VAL A 64 2.51 10.51 5.53
CA VAL A 64 3.12 11.28 4.44
C VAL A 64 4.60 10.91 4.40
N VAL A 65 5.04 10.37 3.27
CA VAL A 65 6.41 9.86 3.08
C VAL A 65 7.28 10.79 2.25
N GLY A 66 6.69 11.80 1.61
CA GLY A 66 7.42 12.76 0.82
C GLY A 66 6.52 13.87 0.26
N LYS A 67 7.06 14.61 -0.71
CA LYS A 67 6.33 15.58 -1.51
C LYS A 67 6.61 15.35 -2.98
N ASP A 68 5.64 15.63 -3.84
CA ASP A 68 5.84 15.59 -5.28
C ASP A 68 6.51 16.87 -5.81
N ALA A 69 6.69 16.95 -7.14
CA ALA A 69 7.31 18.11 -7.80
C ALA A 69 6.52 19.42 -7.64
N ALA A 70 5.22 19.35 -7.33
CA ALA A 70 4.38 20.51 -7.03
C ALA A 70 4.39 20.86 -5.53
N GLY A 71 5.08 20.08 -4.69
CA GLY A 71 5.12 20.25 -3.25
C GLY A 71 3.94 19.62 -2.51
N GLU A 72 3.07 18.87 -3.20
CA GLU A 72 1.92 18.20 -2.62
C GLU A 72 2.36 16.97 -1.81
N PRO A 73 1.71 16.68 -0.68
CA PRO A 73 2.08 15.55 0.17
C PRO A 73 1.83 14.21 -0.53
N VAL A 74 2.85 13.37 -0.58
CA VAL A 74 2.74 11.99 -1.08
C VAL A 74 2.56 11.05 0.11
N LYS A 75 1.44 10.34 0.13
CA LYS A 75 1.12 9.34 1.15
C LYS A 75 1.65 7.96 0.78
N ALA A 76 1.75 7.10 1.79
CA ALA A 76 2.25 5.74 1.64
C ALA A 76 1.60 4.94 0.50
N LEU A 77 0.27 4.97 0.34
CA LEU A 77 -0.40 4.23 -0.73
C LEU A 77 0.02 4.72 -2.13
N GLN A 78 0.15 6.04 -2.30
CA GLN A 78 0.57 6.65 -3.56
C GLN A 78 2.03 6.30 -3.87
N ALA A 79 2.90 6.39 -2.87
CA ALA A 79 4.30 6.01 -3.00
C ALA A 79 4.46 4.51 -3.31
N ALA A 80 3.66 3.64 -2.69
CA ALA A 80 3.67 2.20 -2.97
C ALA A 80 3.26 1.91 -4.42
N CYS A 81 2.27 2.63 -4.96
CA CYS A 81 1.91 2.54 -6.37
C CYS A 81 3.01 3.07 -7.30
N LEU A 82 3.68 4.18 -6.93
CA LEU A 82 4.79 4.74 -7.70
C LEU A 82 6.00 3.79 -7.76
N LEU A 83 6.27 3.12 -6.64
CA LEU A 83 7.37 2.16 -6.48
C LEU A 83 6.96 0.73 -6.91
N GLN A 84 5.75 0.56 -7.47
CA GLN A 84 5.25 -0.73 -7.96
C GLN A 84 5.25 -1.85 -6.90
N ASN A 85 5.19 -1.46 -5.62
CA ASN A 85 5.30 -2.38 -4.49
C ASN A 85 3.94 -2.97 -4.12
N VAL A 86 3.53 -3.99 -4.88
CA VAL A 86 2.21 -4.61 -4.77
C VAL A 86 1.91 -5.20 -3.38
N GLY A 87 2.95 -5.64 -2.66
CA GLY A 87 2.84 -6.15 -1.29
C GLY A 87 2.42 -5.07 -0.29
N VAL A 88 3.10 -3.92 -0.34
CA VAL A 88 2.74 -2.75 0.49
C VAL A 88 1.38 -2.18 0.09
N VAL A 89 1.07 -2.12 -1.21
CA VAL A 89 -0.26 -1.70 -1.69
C VAL A 89 -1.34 -2.57 -1.04
N ALA A 90 -1.26 -3.89 -1.17
CA ALA A 90 -2.25 -4.80 -0.59
C ALA A 90 -2.40 -4.62 0.93
N ALA A 91 -1.28 -4.52 1.66
CA ALA A 91 -1.32 -4.31 3.10
C ALA A 91 -1.99 -2.99 3.47
N LEU A 92 -1.66 -1.88 2.80
CA LEU A 92 -2.24 -0.57 3.07
C LEU A 92 -3.74 -0.53 2.78
N LEU A 93 -4.21 -1.21 1.73
CA LEU A 93 -5.65 -1.28 1.44
C LEU A 93 -6.44 -1.97 2.55
N GLU A 94 -5.92 -3.08 3.08
CA GLU A 94 -6.54 -3.76 4.23
C GLU A 94 -6.46 -2.96 5.53
N LEU A 95 -5.43 -2.13 5.68
CA LEU A 95 -5.20 -1.29 6.86
C LEU A 95 -5.90 0.07 6.80
N GLY A 96 -6.63 0.38 5.71
CA GLY A 96 -7.27 1.69 5.53
C GLY A 96 -6.24 2.82 5.33
N GLY A 97 -5.17 2.56 4.58
CA GLY A 97 -4.09 3.49 4.25
C GLY A 97 -4.46 4.61 3.27
N PHE A 98 -5.75 4.92 3.16
CA PHE A 98 -6.29 6.05 2.41
C PHE A 98 -7.55 6.61 3.07
N LYS A 99 -7.91 7.86 2.77
CA LYS A 99 -9.17 8.47 3.23
C LYS A 99 -10.27 8.37 2.16
N GLY A 100 -11.49 8.14 2.63
CA GLY A 100 -12.69 8.11 1.78
C GLY A 100 -12.96 6.72 1.19
N SER A 101 -13.57 6.71 0.02
CA SER A 101 -13.97 5.53 -0.75
C SER A 101 -13.03 5.28 -1.94
N VAL A 102 -13.17 4.12 -2.59
CA VAL A 102 -12.43 3.75 -3.80
C VAL A 102 -12.73 4.67 -5.00
N THR A 103 -13.81 5.43 -4.93
CA THR A 103 -14.21 6.43 -5.92
C THR A 103 -13.62 7.82 -5.65
N ASP A 104 -13.02 8.04 -4.48
CA ASP A 104 -12.54 9.35 -4.05
C ASP A 104 -11.12 9.65 -4.54
N ARG A 105 -10.75 10.94 -4.47
CA ARG A 105 -9.51 11.48 -5.03
C ARG A 105 -8.26 10.68 -4.64
N GLU A 106 -8.14 10.28 -3.38
CA GLU A 106 -6.93 9.64 -2.87
C GLU A 106 -6.70 8.25 -3.49
N TYR A 107 -7.75 7.43 -3.52
CA TYR A 107 -7.71 6.09 -4.13
C TYR A 107 -7.59 6.18 -5.65
N GLN A 108 -8.34 7.09 -6.27
CA GLN A 108 -8.28 7.31 -7.71
C GLN A 108 -6.93 7.84 -8.18
N LEU A 109 -6.20 8.58 -7.33
CA LEU A 109 -4.84 9.01 -7.63
C LEU A 109 -3.87 7.82 -7.58
N ALA A 110 -3.96 6.96 -6.58
CA ALA A 110 -3.16 5.73 -6.51
C ALA A 110 -3.37 4.83 -7.74
N ALA A 111 -4.63 4.64 -8.16
CA ALA A 111 -4.96 3.90 -9.38
C ALA A 111 -4.43 4.56 -10.66
N ARG A 112 -4.45 5.89 -10.74
CA ARG A 112 -3.87 6.61 -11.88
C ARG A 112 -2.35 6.47 -11.96
N ILE A 113 -1.65 6.54 -10.83
CA ILE A 113 -0.20 6.29 -10.78
C ILE A 113 0.10 4.90 -11.31
N ALA A 114 -0.59 3.87 -10.80
CA ALA A 114 -0.41 2.50 -11.27
C ALA A 114 -0.71 2.34 -12.77
N SER A 115 -1.76 3.00 -13.28
CA SER A 115 -2.10 3.00 -14.70
C SER A 115 -1.06 3.69 -15.59
N GLN A 116 -0.49 4.81 -15.15
CA GLN A 116 0.55 5.53 -15.90
C GLN A 116 1.85 4.72 -15.99
N HIS A 117 2.14 3.92 -14.96
CA HIS A 117 3.28 3.01 -14.93
C HIS A 117 2.98 1.65 -15.59
N GLU A 118 1.81 1.49 -16.20
CA GLU A 118 1.33 0.24 -16.82
C GLU A 118 1.39 -0.98 -15.85
N ASP A 119 1.35 -0.73 -14.54
CA ASP A 119 1.50 -1.75 -13.50
C ASP A 119 0.19 -2.54 -13.32
N GLN A 120 0.10 -3.63 -14.07
CA GLN A 120 -1.06 -4.53 -14.03
C GLN A 120 -1.22 -5.23 -12.68
N ALA A 121 -0.14 -5.46 -11.92
CA ALA A 121 -0.21 -6.13 -10.64
C ALA A 121 -0.85 -5.23 -9.58
N VAL A 122 -0.38 -3.98 -9.48
CA VAL A 122 -0.95 -2.98 -8.57
C VAL A 122 -2.37 -2.60 -8.99
N LEU A 123 -2.63 -2.38 -10.29
CA LEU A 123 -4.00 -2.14 -10.77
C LEU A 123 -4.94 -3.29 -10.45
N GLY A 124 -4.48 -4.54 -10.64
CA GLY A 124 -5.28 -5.72 -10.32
C GLY A 124 -5.66 -5.80 -8.84
N VAL A 125 -4.75 -5.44 -7.94
CA VAL A 125 -5.03 -5.37 -6.49
C VAL A 125 -6.03 -4.25 -6.17
N LEU A 126 -5.87 -3.06 -6.75
CA LEU A 126 -6.80 -1.94 -6.56
C LEU A 126 -8.19 -2.25 -7.11
N MET A 127 -8.30 -2.89 -8.28
CA MET A 127 -9.57 -3.33 -8.85
C MET A 127 -10.23 -4.38 -7.97
N LYS A 128 -9.45 -5.36 -7.49
CA LYS A 128 -10.00 -6.41 -6.63
C LYS A 128 -10.50 -5.86 -5.30
N TYR A 129 -9.78 -4.94 -4.68
CA TYR A 129 -10.27 -4.26 -3.48
C TYR A 129 -11.55 -3.46 -3.75
N ALA A 130 -11.65 -2.74 -4.87
CA ALA A 130 -12.88 -2.05 -5.26
C ALA A 130 -14.05 -3.03 -5.49
N GLN A 131 -13.77 -4.21 -6.04
CA GLN A 131 -14.75 -5.29 -6.19
C GLN A 131 -15.24 -5.81 -4.84
N GLU A 132 -14.35 -6.02 -3.87
CA GLU A 132 -14.70 -6.43 -2.49
C GLU A 132 -15.51 -5.36 -1.74
N LYS A 133 -15.49 -4.10 -2.21
CA LYS A 133 -16.33 -3.01 -1.72
C LYS A 133 -17.61 -2.82 -2.54
N GLU A 134 -17.90 -3.68 -3.50
CA GLU A 134 -19.06 -3.58 -4.42
C GLU A 134 -19.08 -2.27 -5.23
N LEU A 135 -17.91 -1.68 -5.47
CA LEU A 135 -17.73 -0.38 -6.12
C LEU A 135 -16.80 -0.44 -7.35
N LEU A 136 -16.63 -1.62 -7.95
CA LEU A 136 -15.77 -1.80 -9.12
C LEU A 136 -16.23 -0.98 -10.32
N GLU A 137 -17.52 -1.01 -10.66
CA GLU A 137 -18.06 -0.25 -11.80
C GLU A 137 -17.85 1.27 -11.66
N PRO A 138 -18.24 1.93 -10.55
CA PRO A 138 -18.01 3.37 -10.40
C PRO A 138 -16.50 3.70 -10.28
N PHE A 139 -15.69 2.80 -9.70
CA PHE A 139 -14.24 2.94 -9.71
C PHE A 139 -13.68 3.00 -11.14
N MET A 140 -14.08 2.07 -12.01
CA MET A 140 -13.61 1.98 -13.39
C MET A 140 -14.06 3.18 -14.23
N GLN A 141 -15.30 3.63 -14.05
CA GLN A 141 -15.82 4.80 -14.75
C GLN A 141 -15.02 6.06 -14.40
N ASN A 142 -14.67 6.25 -13.12
CA ASN A 142 -13.86 7.40 -12.69
C ASN A 142 -12.43 7.34 -13.22
N LEU A 143 -11.83 6.15 -13.27
CA LEU A 143 -10.49 5.95 -13.81
C LEU A 143 -10.43 6.30 -15.31
N GLN A 144 -11.43 5.87 -16.09
CA GLN A 144 -11.52 6.11 -17.54
C GLN A 144 -11.85 7.57 -17.90
N ARG A 145 -12.66 8.27 -17.11
CA ARG A 145 -13.06 9.66 -17.39
C ARG A 145 -11.89 10.64 -17.34
N LEU A 146 -10.86 10.34 -16.56
CA LEU A 146 -9.72 11.24 -16.35
C LEU A 146 -8.54 10.96 -17.29
N THR A 147 -8.56 9.86 -18.04
CA THR A 147 -7.60 9.58 -19.13
C THR A 147 -7.98 10.22 -20.47
N LEU A 148 -9.19 10.79 -20.58
CA LEU A 148 -9.72 11.40 -21.81
C LEU A 148 -9.60 12.94 -21.83
N GLN A 149 -8.90 13.54 -20.86
CA GLN A 149 -8.58 14.96 -20.78
C GLN A 149 -7.07 15.17 -20.81
#